data_AF-A0A0D2PPX3-F1
#
_entry.id   AF-A0A0D2PPX3-F1
#
_cell.length_a   1.000
_cell.length_b   1.000
_cell.length_c   1.000
_cell.angle_alpha   90.00
_cell.angle_beta   90.00
_cell.angle_gamma   90.00
#
_symmetry.space_group_name_H-M   'P 1'
#
loop_
_entity.id
_entity.type
_entity.pdbx_description
1 polymer ?
#
loop_
_entity_poly.entity_id
_entity_poly.type
_entity_poly.pdbx_seq_one_letter_code
_entity_poly.pdbx_strand_id
1 'polypeptide(L)'
;MEMDIGSSPNAHVPLIIELCSFVASEWMTNKSYRPWLLRKLFGDIDYGIKQLAQFQIAVIHRQSNGMKDALAKAGISRSSFFKALW
;
A
#
# COMPACT_ATOMS: atom_id res chain seq x y z
N MET A 1 36.23 -23.09 21.53
CA MET A 1 35.07 -23.44 20.70
C MET A 1 34.08 -22.31 20.90
N GLU A 2 34.26 -21.24 20.12
CA GLU A 2 33.38 -20.07 20.19
C GLU A 2 32.10 -20.42 19.44
N MET A 3 30.98 -20.29 20.16
CA MET A 3 29.66 -20.54 19.62
C MET A 3 29.27 -19.29 18.83
N ASP A 4 29.49 -19.33 17.52
CA ASP A 4 28.97 -18.33 16.58
C ASP A 4 27.45 -18.40 16.64
N ILE A 5 26.85 -17.49 17.42
CA ILE A 5 25.42 -17.22 17.37
C ILE A 5 25.24 -16.45 16.06
N GLY A 6 25.05 -17.20 14.98
CA GLY A 6 24.69 -16.65 13.68
C GLY A 6 23.53 -15.68 13.88
N SER A 7 23.80 -14.40 13.66
CA SER A 7 22.77 -13.38 13.58
C SER A 7 21.75 -13.86 12.56
N SER A 8 20.51 -14.10 13.02
CA SER A 8 19.39 -14.39 12.13
C SER A 8 19.42 -13.42 10.95
N PRO A 9 19.44 -13.91 9.69
CA PRO A 9 19.48 -13.02 8.54
C PRO A 9 18.25 -12.12 8.65
N ASN A 10 18.49 -10.81 8.72
CA ASN A 10 17.49 -9.75 8.86
C ASN A 10 16.18 -10.18 8.21
N ALA A 11 15.20 -10.60 9.01
CA ALA A 11 13.94 -11.07 8.49
C ALA A 11 13.31 -9.88 7.76
N HIS A 12 13.35 -9.89 6.43
CA HIS A 12 12.74 -8.86 5.61
C HIS A 12 11.24 -8.94 5.84
N VAL A 13 10.72 -8.12 6.76
CA VAL A 13 9.29 -8.02 7.00
C VAL A 13 8.68 -7.31 5.78
N PRO A 14 7.76 -7.94 5.05
CA PRO A 14 7.15 -7.33 3.88
C PRO A 14 6.30 -6.12 4.29
N LEU A 15 6.29 -5.08 3.46
CA LEU A 15 5.34 -3.99 3.64
C LEU A 15 3.92 -4.51 3.39
N ILE A 16 3.03 -4.39 4.37
CA ILE A 16 1.62 -4.76 4.22
C ILE A 16 0.82 -3.52 3.81
N ILE A 17 0.19 -3.58 2.64
CA ILE A 17 -0.70 -2.54 2.14
C ILE A 17 -2.14 -2.97 2.37
N GLU A 18 -2.80 -2.32 3.32
CA GLU A 18 -4.18 -2.62 3.67
C GLU A 18 -5.19 -1.78 2.87
N LEU A 19 -6.13 -2.48 2.24
CA LEU A 19 -7.17 -1.90 1.40
C LEU A 19 -8.54 -2.39 1.86
N CYS A 20 -9.54 -1.51 1.87
CA CYS A 20 -10.94 -1.89 2.13
C CYS A 20 -11.79 -1.96 0.85
N SER A 21 -11.17 -1.75 -0.31
CA SER A 21 -11.83 -1.79 -1.61
C SER A 21 -11.39 -3.04 -2.36
N PHE A 22 -12.34 -3.93 -2.60
CA PHE A 22 -12.11 -5.13 -3.40
C PHE A 22 -11.68 -4.77 -4.83
N VAL A 23 -12.33 -3.78 -5.45
CA VAL A 23 -11.98 -3.30 -6.80
C VAL A 23 -10.54 -2.78 -6.85
N ALA A 24 -10.11 -2.02 -5.84
CA ALA A 24 -8.73 -1.54 -5.79
C ALA A 24 -7.75 -2.72 -5.62
N SER A 25 -8.07 -3.72 -4.80
CA SER A 25 -7.27 -4.93 -4.66
C SER A 25 -7.12 -5.66 -6.00
N GLU A 26 -8.21 -5.86 -6.74
CA GLU A 26 -8.21 -6.47 -8.06
C GLU A 26 -7.32 -5.72 -9.05
N TRP A 27 -7.35 -4.38 -9.06
CA TRP A 27 -6.45 -3.58 -9.90
C TRP A 27 -4.98 -3.73 -9.53
N MET A 28 -4.67 -3.94 -8.25
CA MET A 28 -3.30 -4.11 -7.80
C MET A 28 -2.76 -5.50 -8.15
N THR A 29 -3.59 -6.54 -8.02
CA THR A 29 -3.22 -7.93 -8.32
C THR A 29 -3.24 -8.24 -9.82
N ASN A 30 -4.19 -7.68 -10.56
CA ASN A 30 -4.36 -7.94 -11.99
C ASN A 30 -4.34 -6.64 -12.80
N LYS A 31 -3.28 -6.47 -13.59
CA LYS A 31 -3.09 -5.26 -14.41
C LYS A 31 -4.11 -5.11 -15.53
N SER A 32 -4.76 -6.18 -15.99
CA SER A 32 -5.76 -6.10 -17.06
C SER A 32 -7.07 -5.43 -16.62
N TYR A 33 -7.37 -5.42 -15.32
CA TYR A 33 -8.55 -4.76 -14.77
C TYR A 33 -8.36 -3.26 -14.54
N ARG A 34 -7.14 -2.74 -14.74
CA ARG A 34 -6.81 -1.33 -14.52
C ARG A 34 -7.47 -0.46 -15.59
N PRO A 35 -8.27 0.55 -15.21
CA PRO A 35 -8.83 1.50 -16.17
C PRO A 35 -7.72 2.25 -16.91
N TRP A 36 -7.82 2.29 -18.24
CA TRP A 36 -6.84 3.00 -19.09
C TRP A 36 -6.73 4.49 -18.76
N LEU A 37 -7.84 5.12 -18.37
CA LEU A 37 -7.88 6.54 -17.97
C LEU A 37 -6.92 6.83 -16.80
N LEU A 38 -6.64 5.84 -15.95
CA LEU A 38 -5.78 5.96 -14.79
C LEU A 38 -4.35 5.45 -15.04
N ARG A 39 -3.97 5.17 -16.29
CA ARG A 39 -2.66 4.58 -16.63
C ARG A 39 -1.46 5.34 -16.05
N LYS A 40 -1.53 6.68 -15.96
CA LYS A 40 -0.45 7.50 -15.39
C LYS A 40 -0.29 7.21 -13.90
N LEU A 41 -1.38 7.22 -13.14
CA LEU A 41 -1.41 6.88 -11.73
C LEU A 41 -0.86 5.48 -11.48
N PHE A 42 -1.27 4.49 -12.28
CA PHE A 42 -0.73 3.14 -12.16
C PHE A 42 0.73 3.02 -12.55
N GLY A 43 1.23 3.85 -13.48
CA GLY A 43 2.65 3.94 -13.79
C GLY A 43 3.48 4.43 -12.60
N ASP A 44 3.00 5.46 -11.90
CA ASP A 44 3.65 6.00 -10.70
C ASP A 44 3.64 4.97 -9.55
N ILE A 45 2.52 4.28 -9.35
CA ILE A 45 2.40 3.19 -8.36
C ILE A 45 3.36 2.04 -8.70
N ASP A 46 3.37 1.57 -9.95
CA ASP A 46 4.26 0.49 -10.38
C ASP A 46 5.74 0.86 -10.24
N TYR A 47 6.09 2.14 -10.48
CA TYR A 47 7.43 2.64 -10.23
C TYR A 47 7.79 2.57 -8.74
N GLY A 48 6.91 3.03 -7.86
CA GLY A 48 7.11 2.95 -6.41
C GLY A 48 7.24 1.50 -5.91
N ILE A 49 6.38 0.60 -6.40
CA ILE A 49 6.41 -0.83 -6.03
C ILE A 49 7.73 -1.50 -6.43
N LYS A 50 8.31 -1.15 -7.59
CA LYS A 50 9.61 -1.70 -8.01
C LYS A 50 10.74 -1.39 -7.04
N GLN A 51 10.60 -0.34 -6.24
CA GLN A 51 11.59 0.04 -5.22
C GLN A 51 11.38 -0.72 -3.89
N LEU A 52 10.29 -1.46 -3.73
CA LEU A 52 10.00 -2.24 -2.53
C LEU A 52 10.62 -3.63 -2.66
N ALA A 53 11.40 -4.04 -1.65
CA ALA A 53 12.00 -5.37 -1.61
C ALA A 53 10.94 -6.48 -1.57
N GLN A 54 9.93 -6.33 -0.70
CA GLN A 54 8.79 -7.23 -0.58
C GLN A 54 7.56 -6.45 -0.10
N PHE A 55 6.38 -6.77 -0.64
CA PHE A 55 5.11 -6.22 -0.17
C PHE A 55 3.99 -7.26 -0.29
N GLN A 56 2.94 -7.08 0.49
CA GLN A 56 1.71 -7.87 0.45
C GLN A 56 0.50 -6.94 0.44
N ILE A 57 -0.60 -7.41 -0.17
CA ILE A 57 -1.87 -6.70 -0.17
C ILE A 57 -2.85 -7.47 0.71
N ALA A 58 -3.43 -6.78 1.69
CA ALA A 58 -4.43 -7.34 2.57
C ALA A 58 -5.76 -6.59 2.37
N VAL A 59 -6.83 -7.34 2.09
CA VAL A 59 -8.18 -6.78 2.05
C VAL A 59 -8.78 -6.85 3.45
N ILE A 60 -9.07 -5.69 4.04
CA ILE A 60 -9.60 -5.57 5.39
C ILE A 60 -11.00 -4.97 5.41
N HIS A 61 -11.77 -5.28 6.46
CA HIS A 61 -13.11 -4.73 6.61
C HIS A 61 -13.05 -3.21 6.84
N ARG A 62 -13.94 -2.43 6.21
CA ARG A 62 -13.89 -0.95 6.27
C ARG A 62 -13.93 -0.40 7.71
N GLN A 63 -14.62 -1.09 8.63
CA GLN A 63 -14.68 -0.69 10.04
C GLN A 63 -13.37 -0.84 10.80
N SER A 64 -12.42 -1.68 10.34
CA SER A 64 -11.10 -1.78 10.98
C SER A 64 -10.17 -0.61 10.63
N ASN A 65 -10.61 0.31 9.75
CA ASN A 65 -9.80 1.41 9.24
C ASN A 65 -10.46 2.80 9.44
N GLY A 66 -11.10 3.00 10.60
CA GLY A 66 -11.84 4.22 10.92
C GLY A 66 -11.01 5.51 10.80
N MET A 67 -9.72 5.45 11.12
CA MET A 67 -8.81 6.59 10.97
C MET A 67 -8.59 6.98 9.50
N LYS A 68 -8.38 6.01 8.61
CA LYS A 68 -8.21 6.27 7.16
C LYS A 68 -9.47 6.86 6.54
N ASP A 69 -10.65 6.36 6.93
CA ASP A 69 -11.93 6.91 6.45
C ASP A 69 -12.17 8.34 6.95
N ALA A 70 -11.83 8.62 8.23
CA ALA A 70 -11.90 9.97 8.79
C ALA A 70 -10.94 10.93 8.09
N LEU A 71 -9.70 10.52 7.84
CA LEU A 71 -8.71 11.33 7.11
C LEU A 71 -9.11 11.57 5.66
N ALA A 72 -9.64 10.55 4.96
CA ALA A 72 -10.13 10.69 3.61
C ALA A 72 -11.29 11.70 3.53
N LYS A 73 -12.26 11.60 4.45
CA LYS A 73 -13.38 12.56 4.56
C LYS A 73 -12.90 13.98 4.86
N ALA A 74 -11.95 14.14 5.77
CA ALA A 74 -11.34 15.43 6.08
C ALA A 74 -10.53 16.01 4.90
N GLY A 75 -10.02 15.15 4.01
CA GLY A 75 -9.36 15.55 2.77
C GLY A 75 -10.35 16.04 1.71
N ILE A 76 -11.50 15.37 1.56
CA ILE A 76 -12.55 15.76 0.59
C ILE A 76 -13.09 17.16 0.89
N SER A 77 -13.19 17.54 2.17
CA SER A 77 -13.72 18.85 2.57
C SER A 77 -12.72 20.01 2.38
N ARG A 78 -11.50 19.74 1.92
CA ARG A 78 -10.45 20.76 1.71
C ARG A 78 -10.25 21.01 0.21
N SER A 79 -10.05 22.27 -0.15
CA SER A 79 -9.74 22.68 -1.54
C SER A 79 -8.33 22.28 -2.01
N SER A 80 -7.49 21.77 -1.10
CA SER A 80 -6.12 21.34 -1.37
C SER A 80 -5.86 19.95 -0.80
N PHE A 81 -5.13 19.11 -1.54
CA PHE A 81 -4.69 17.79 -1.06
C PHE A 81 -3.89 17.89 0.24
N PHE A 82 -4.26 17.07 1.23
CA PHE A 82 -3.44 16.87 2.41
C PHE A 82 -2.16 16.12 2.02
N LYS A 83 -1.04 16.83 1.92
CA LYS A 83 0.29 16.22 1.86
C LYS A 83 0.71 15.90 3.29
N ALA A 84 0.59 14.63 3.67
CA ALA A 84 1.28 14.14 4.85
C ALA A 84 2.78 14.04 4.49
N LEU A 85 3.60 14.89 5.11
CA LEU A 85 5.05 14.74 5.12
C LEU A 85 5.37 13.70 6.19
N TRP A 86 5.89 12.55 5.76
CA TRP A 86 6.48 11.52 6.62
C TRP A 86 7.97 11.46 6.30
#